data_AF-A0A3D3J3L4-F1
#
_entry.id   AF-A0A3D3J3L4-F1
#
_cell.length_a   1.000
_cell.length_b   1.000
_cell.length_c   1.000
_cell.angle_alpha   90.00
_cell.angle_beta   90.00
_cell.angle_gamma   90.00
#
_symmetry.space_group_name_H-M   'P 1'
#
loop_
_entity.id
_entity.type
_entity.pdbx_description
1 polymer ?
#
loop_
_entity_poly.entity_id
_entity_poly.type
_entity_poly.pdbx_seq_one_letter_code
_entity_poly.pdbx_strand_id
1 'polypeptide(L)'
;MGCMKDVTFPNGFGTTPRVLIVDDMMVNRTILASMLASHGISSDLAESGQECIDLCRENTYDLILMDHRMPDMDGVDTLLVLKEMFKETGHEVPVICHTTEEGKSYINLYKAAGFADVLLKPIDPGELAVLLMKYLPDPGGDEQEAKAENEEQSQHTKTEIGVLPSWIRDIPGLNTASGLERCGTAEDYISALKIFYASIGEKAGEIEKYLAEENWDMYSARIRALKNLAGLIGAEEITDRATDLEDAVKNEEYKLLPPGTSELLTLYRCMLSSLKPVLDLEGPGQKENHKATMYGGAFGHPILYIGDEKGIVSKGIIKCLNEIGFKVITIRDELQEINLHRPDADMMLYYPTGDVVHIKHISAQLAEISRDDNKTLCFAGEPLDISSALKIHDSNFVSAVYPRPVDHEKLTEDMKRFAARQIEYSRVKNVLIIDDDKDFLKITTGWLEQDYDIDCASSDRDAMHYLEYTVPDLIVLSDELHGNSGLEIMQHTRDNPRTKGIPIIILSEKNDRENVMRILKHKPDGYLLKSMPKESLLESIDRFFAGSILKDH
;
A
#
# COMPACT_ATOMS: atom_id res chain seq x y z
N MET A 1 40.06 -16.94 -55.18
CA MET A 1 39.46 -18.30 -55.18
C MET A 1 39.78 -18.90 -53.82
N GLY A 2 38.91 -19.12 -52.84
CA GLY A 2 37.49 -18.84 -52.55
C GLY A 2 37.38 -18.64 -51.01
N CYS A 3 36.50 -17.82 -50.46
CA CYS A 3 35.06 -17.99 -50.20
C CYS A 3 34.68 -19.05 -49.14
N MET A 4 34.00 -18.55 -48.08
CA MET A 4 33.15 -19.16 -47.04
C MET A 4 33.83 -19.96 -45.91
N LYS A 5 33.46 -19.82 -44.62
CA LYS A 5 32.10 -19.60 -44.08
C LYS A 5 32.02 -18.63 -42.89
N ASP A 6 30.90 -17.91 -42.87
CA ASP A 6 30.33 -17.13 -41.78
C ASP A 6 30.21 -17.89 -40.46
N VAL A 7 30.50 -17.20 -39.36
CA VAL A 7 29.99 -17.56 -38.03
C VAL A 7 28.82 -16.61 -37.77
N THR A 8 27.62 -17.09 -38.04
CA THR A 8 26.36 -16.49 -37.61
C THR A 8 26.22 -16.65 -36.11
N PHE A 9 26.07 -15.55 -35.38
CA PHE A 9 25.53 -15.57 -34.02
C PHE A 9 23.99 -15.70 -34.12
N PRO A 10 23.34 -16.51 -33.27
CA PRO A 10 21.89 -16.62 -33.29
C PRO A 10 21.25 -15.31 -32.84
N ASN A 11 20.39 -14.76 -33.70
CA ASN A 11 19.40 -13.76 -33.33
C ASN A 11 18.38 -14.36 -32.34
N GLY A 12 17.90 -13.54 -31.40
CA GLY A 12 16.78 -13.82 -30.47
C GLY A 12 17.21 -13.49 -29.04
N PHE A 13 16.64 -12.51 -28.33
CA PHE A 13 15.23 -12.18 -28.21
C PHE A 13 14.98 -10.67 -28.28
N GLY A 14 14.13 -10.26 -29.21
CA GLY A 14 13.51 -8.93 -29.30
C GLY A 14 12.01 -9.03 -29.01
N THR A 15 11.63 -9.82 -28.00
CA THR A 15 10.22 -10.02 -27.63
C THR A 15 9.91 -9.17 -26.41
N THR A 16 8.81 -8.44 -26.47
CA THR A 16 8.24 -7.77 -25.29
C THR A 16 8.04 -8.79 -24.18
N PRO A 17 8.51 -8.51 -22.94
CA PRO A 17 8.37 -9.44 -21.84
C PRO A 17 6.88 -9.72 -21.57
N ARG A 18 6.52 -10.99 -21.39
CA ARG A 18 5.15 -11.42 -21.08
C ARG A 18 5.03 -11.73 -19.59
N VAL A 19 4.16 -10.99 -18.92
CA VAL A 19 3.89 -11.17 -17.49
C VAL A 19 2.52 -11.81 -17.31
N LEU A 20 2.40 -12.81 -16.43
CA LEU A 20 1.10 -13.35 -16.03
C LEU A 20 0.70 -12.75 -14.68
N ILE A 21 -0.48 -12.14 -14.61
CA ILE A 21 -1.08 -11.66 -13.36
C ILE A 21 -2.13 -12.67 -12.90
N VAL A 22 -1.99 -13.15 -11.67
CA VAL A 22 -2.90 -14.12 -11.06
C VAL A 22 -3.48 -13.51 -9.79
N ASP A 23 -4.79 -13.23 -9.76
CA ASP A 23 -5.50 -12.71 -8.60
C ASP A 23 -6.99 -13.00 -8.77
N ASP A 24 -7.71 -13.40 -7.72
CA ASP A 24 -9.14 -13.76 -7.81
C ASP A 24 -10.04 -12.54 -8.02
N MET A 25 -9.59 -11.36 -7.57
CA MET A 25 -10.33 -10.11 -7.74
C MET A 25 -9.97 -9.43 -9.06
N MET A 26 -10.98 -9.28 -9.93
CA MET A 26 -10.84 -8.58 -11.22
C MET A 26 -10.21 -7.18 -11.07
N VAL A 27 -10.59 -6.43 -10.04
CA VAL A 27 -10.07 -5.08 -9.78
C VAL A 27 -8.54 -5.09 -9.58
N ASN A 28 -8.00 -6.05 -8.83
CA ASN A 28 -6.56 -6.17 -8.59
C ASN A 28 -5.83 -6.51 -9.90
N ARG A 29 -6.39 -7.44 -10.69
CA ARG A 29 -5.86 -7.80 -12.02
C ARG A 29 -5.80 -6.59 -12.94
N THR A 30 -6.88 -5.81 -13.00
CA THR A 30 -6.97 -4.61 -13.85
C THR A 30 -5.98 -3.54 -13.42
N ILE A 31 -5.83 -3.27 -12.12
CA ILE A 31 -4.87 -2.30 -11.60
C ILE A 31 -3.44 -2.72 -11.94
N LEU A 32 -3.08 -3.98 -11.69
CA LEU A 32 -1.75 -4.50 -12.02
C LEU A 32 -1.48 -4.46 -13.52
N ALA A 33 -2.45 -4.85 -14.34
CA ALA A 33 -2.33 -4.80 -15.79
C ALA A 33 -2.10 -3.36 -16.28
N SER A 34 -2.84 -2.40 -15.72
CA SER A 34 -2.67 -0.97 -16.01
C SER A 34 -1.27 -0.48 -15.60
N MET A 35 -0.79 -0.89 -14.43
CA MET A 35 0.55 -0.54 -13.96
C MET A 35 1.66 -1.16 -14.85
N LEU A 36 1.52 -2.42 -15.28
CA LEU A 36 2.47 -3.06 -16.21
C LEU A 36 2.42 -2.43 -17.61
N ALA A 37 1.22 -2.13 -18.10
CA ALA A 37 1.03 -1.45 -19.37
C ALA A 37 1.69 -0.06 -19.36
N SER A 38 1.66 0.66 -18.23
CA SER A 38 2.39 1.93 -18.06
C SER A 38 3.92 1.79 -18.15
N HIS A 39 4.45 0.56 -18.09
CA HIS A 39 5.86 0.23 -18.31
C HIS A 39 6.13 -0.41 -19.68
N GLY A 40 5.13 -0.45 -20.58
CA GLY A 40 5.25 -1.05 -21.92
C GLY A 40 5.24 -2.57 -21.93
N ILE A 41 4.73 -3.20 -20.87
CA ILE A 41 4.74 -4.64 -20.67
C ILE A 41 3.33 -5.18 -20.85
N SER A 42 3.16 -6.14 -21.75
CA SER A 42 1.90 -6.86 -21.94
C SER A 42 1.71 -7.91 -20.85
N SER A 43 0.48 -8.07 -20.37
CA SER A 43 0.15 -9.04 -19.35
C SER A 43 -1.07 -9.88 -19.70
N ASP A 44 -0.99 -11.18 -19.45
CA ASP A 44 -2.16 -12.06 -19.41
C ASP A 44 -2.74 -12.10 -17.99
N LEU A 45 -4.03 -12.41 -17.89
CA LEU A 45 -4.77 -12.41 -16.63
C LEU A 45 -5.28 -13.81 -16.33
N ALA A 46 -5.12 -14.25 -15.08
CA ALA A 46 -5.73 -15.45 -14.54
C ALA A 46 -6.50 -15.13 -13.25
N GLU A 47 -7.74 -15.59 -13.16
CA GLU A 47 -8.61 -15.39 -12.00
C GLU A 47 -8.47 -16.48 -10.93
N SER A 48 -7.69 -17.52 -11.21
CA SER A 48 -7.44 -18.61 -10.27
C SER A 48 -6.09 -19.25 -10.48
N GLY A 49 -5.61 -19.97 -9.46
CA GLY A 49 -4.42 -20.80 -9.60
C GLY A 49 -4.54 -21.85 -10.71
N GLN A 50 -5.74 -22.41 -10.92
CA GLN A 50 -5.94 -23.45 -11.94
C GLN A 50 -5.80 -22.88 -13.35
N GLU A 51 -6.41 -21.72 -13.60
CA GLU A 51 -6.25 -20.99 -14.87
C GLU A 51 -4.79 -20.57 -15.09
N CYS A 52 -4.08 -20.15 -14.04
CA CYS A 52 -2.65 -19.86 -14.12
C CYS A 52 -1.84 -21.07 -14.61
N ILE A 53 -2.08 -22.25 -14.06
CA ILE A 53 -1.42 -23.48 -14.48
C ILE A 53 -1.75 -23.82 -15.94
N ASP A 54 -3.01 -23.69 -16.33
CA ASP A 54 -3.45 -24.00 -17.70
C ASP A 54 -2.81 -23.04 -18.71
N LEU A 55 -2.76 -21.74 -18.40
CA LEU A 55 -2.07 -20.75 -19.22
C LEU A 55 -0.56 -21.02 -19.33
N CYS A 56 0.09 -21.43 -18.23
CA CYS A 56 1.51 -21.80 -18.23
C CYS A 56 1.82 -23.12 -18.95
N ARG A 57 0.81 -23.95 -19.28
CA ARG A 57 0.98 -25.11 -20.17
C ARG A 57 0.94 -24.72 -21.64
N GLU A 58 0.18 -23.70 -21.98
CA GLU A 58 -0.04 -23.25 -23.35
C GLU A 58 0.92 -22.12 -23.77
N ASN A 59 1.40 -21.33 -22.81
CA ASN A 59 2.22 -20.14 -23.01
C ASN A 59 3.48 -20.15 -22.13
N THR A 60 4.49 -19.41 -22.57
CA THR A 60 5.69 -19.11 -21.78
C THR A 60 5.65 -17.68 -21.27
N TYR A 61 6.02 -17.49 -20.00
CA TYR A 61 6.03 -16.19 -19.33
C TYR A 61 7.42 -15.89 -18.77
N ASP A 62 7.78 -14.62 -18.73
CA ASP A 62 9.04 -14.13 -18.17
C ASP A 62 8.93 -13.83 -16.66
N LEU A 63 7.71 -13.57 -16.18
CA LEU A 63 7.40 -13.28 -14.79
C LEU A 63 5.95 -13.63 -14.47
N ILE A 64 5.70 -14.15 -13.27
CA ILE A 64 4.35 -14.35 -12.74
C ILE A 64 4.19 -13.48 -11.49
N LEU A 65 3.20 -12.59 -11.49
CA LEU A 65 2.74 -11.87 -10.30
C LEU A 65 1.52 -12.60 -9.76
N MET A 66 1.64 -13.21 -8.58
CA MET A 66 0.60 -14.11 -8.08
C MET A 66 0.13 -13.73 -6.68
N ASP A 67 -1.17 -13.51 -6.56
CA ASP A 67 -1.80 -13.33 -5.27
C ASP A 67 -1.66 -14.57 -4.39
N HIS A 68 -1.44 -14.33 -3.11
CA HIS A 68 -1.38 -15.41 -2.15
C HIS A 68 -2.76 -16.01 -1.86
N ARG A 69 -3.81 -15.18 -1.72
CA ARG A 69 -5.11 -15.60 -1.16
C ARG A 69 -6.18 -15.75 -2.24
N MET A 70 -6.13 -16.88 -2.93
CA MET A 70 -7.15 -17.25 -3.92
C MET A 70 -8.03 -18.41 -3.40
N PRO A 71 -9.32 -18.47 -3.80
CA PRO A 71 -10.21 -19.58 -3.48
C PRO A 71 -9.78 -20.87 -4.19
N ASP A 72 -10.19 -22.01 -3.63
CA ASP A 72 -9.90 -23.39 -4.07
C ASP A 72 -8.42 -23.77 -4.06
N MET A 73 -7.58 -23.09 -4.82
CA MET A 73 -6.13 -23.27 -4.87
C MET A 73 -5.44 -21.91 -4.69
N ASP A 74 -4.75 -21.77 -3.56
CA ASP A 74 -4.08 -20.53 -3.20
C ASP A 74 -2.72 -20.38 -3.91
N GLY A 75 -2.07 -19.23 -3.76
CA GLY A 75 -0.82 -18.95 -4.46
C GLY A 75 0.32 -19.90 -4.08
N VAL A 76 0.34 -20.41 -2.85
CA VAL A 76 1.39 -21.34 -2.40
C VAL A 76 1.20 -22.71 -3.06
N ASP A 77 -0.03 -23.21 -3.08
CA ASP A 77 -0.37 -24.47 -3.75
C ASP A 77 -0.14 -24.36 -5.27
N THR A 78 -0.51 -23.22 -5.88
CA THR A 78 -0.25 -22.94 -7.31
C THR A 78 1.24 -22.98 -7.63
N LEU A 79 2.08 -22.32 -6.81
CA LEU A 79 3.54 -22.32 -6.97
C LEU A 79 4.13 -23.73 -6.94
N LEU A 80 3.61 -24.63 -6.08
CA LEU A 80 4.09 -26.00 -6.00
C LEU A 80 3.85 -26.76 -7.29
N VAL A 81 2.66 -26.63 -7.87
CA VAL A 81 2.33 -27.30 -9.13
C VAL A 81 3.16 -26.73 -10.28
N LEU A 82 3.28 -25.41 -10.36
CA LEU A 82 4.11 -24.74 -11.37
C LEU A 82 5.56 -25.20 -11.30
N LYS A 83 6.14 -25.34 -10.10
CA LYS A 83 7.52 -25.79 -9.96
C LYS A 83 7.74 -27.22 -10.41
N GLU A 84 6.81 -28.12 -10.15
CA GLU A 84 6.94 -29.50 -10.64
C GLU A 84 6.84 -29.53 -12.16
N MET A 85 5.93 -28.74 -12.73
CA MET A 85 5.79 -28.57 -14.18
C MET A 85 7.04 -27.96 -14.82
N PHE A 86 7.64 -26.93 -14.21
CA PHE A 86 8.86 -26.29 -14.70
C PHE A 86 10.10 -27.19 -14.64
N LYS A 87 10.16 -28.13 -13.69
CA LYS A 87 11.22 -29.16 -13.69
C LYS A 87 11.14 -30.08 -14.90
N GLU A 88 9.93 -30.41 -15.35
CA GLU A 88 9.73 -31.28 -16.52
C GLU A 88 10.11 -30.58 -17.82
N THR A 89 9.87 -29.27 -17.92
CA THR A 89 10.18 -28.46 -19.12
C THR A 89 11.60 -27.87 -19.10
N GLY A 90 12.23 -27.76 -17.93
CA GLY A 90 13.57 -27.18 -17.74
C GLY A 90 13.61 -25.66 -17.78
N HIS A 91 12.45 -24.98 -17.79
CA HIS A 91 12.33 -23.53 -17.84
C HIS A 91 11.72 -23.01 -16.53
N GLU A 92 12.52 -22.39 -15.67
CA GLU A 92 12.05 -21.79 -14.42
C GLU A 92 11.64 -20.33 -14.63
N VAL A 93 10.38 -20.02 -14.32
CA VAL A 93 9.84 -18.66 -14.35
C VAL A 93 9.87 -18.08 -12.93
N PRO A 94 10.39 -16.85 -12.71
CA PRO A 94 10.30 -16.20 -11.41
C PRO A 94 8.83 -15.90 -11.07
N VAL A 95 8.43 -16.29 -9.86
CA VAL A 95 7.09 -16.04 -9.34
C VAL A 95 7.18 -15.10 -8.14
N ILE A 96 6.53 -13.95 -8.23
CA ILE A 96 6.50 -12.92 -7.18
C ILE A 96 5.19 -13.05 -6.43
N CYS A 97 5.28 -13.20 -5.10
CA CYS A 97 4.10 -13.24 -4.24
C CYS A 97 3.54 -11.83 -4.11
N HIS A 98 2.29 -11.64 -4.47
CA HIS A 98 1.55 -10.42 -4.26
C HIS A 98 0.64 -10.61 -3.03
N THR A 99 0.79 -9.79 -2.00
CA THR A 99 0.15 -10.05 -0.69
C THR A 99 -0.16 -8.75 0.06
N THR A 100 -1.06 -8.76 1.03
CA THR A 100 -1.41 -7.57 1.84
C THR A 100 -0.35 -7.27 2.90
N GLU A 101 -0.51 -6.16 3.64
CA GLU A 101 0.37 -5.79 4.77
C GLU A 101 0.54 -6.93 5.80
N GLU A 102 -0.52 -7.73 6.02
CA GLU A 102 -0.47 -8.96 6.84
C GLU A 102 0.54 -9.99 6.31
N GLY A 103 0.71 -10.03 4.99
CA GLY A 103 1.67 -10.86 4.29
C GLY A 103 3.14 -10.50 4.58
N LYS A 104 3.44 -9.30 5.11
CA LYS A 104 4.83 -8.90 5.41
C LYS A 104 5.52 -9.82 6.39
N SER A 105 4.83 -10.30 7.42
CA SER A 105 5.38 -11.25 8.39
C SER A 105 5.75 -12.60 7.76
N TYR A 106 5.26 -12.87 6.55
CA TYR A 106 5.48 -14.11 5.80
C TYR A 106 6.54 -13.99 4.72
N ILE A 107 7.19 -12.84 4.55
CA ILE A 107 8.13 -12.63 3.44
C ILE A 107 9.23 -13.70 3.41
N ASN A 108 9.81 -14.02 4.57
CA ASN A 108 10.84 -15.06 4.68
C ASN A 108 10.29 -16.44 4.28
N LEU A 109 9.01 -16.70 4.55
CA LEU A 109 8.36 -17.96 4.19
C LEU A 109 8.00 -18.06 2.73
N TYR A 110 7.51 -16.98 2.12
CA TYR A 110 7.29 -16.95 0.68
C TYR A 110 8.61 -17.19 -0.06
N LYS A 111 9.71 -16.60 0.42
CA LYS A 111 11.05 -16.88 -0.12
C LYS A 111 11.51 -18.31 0.12
N ALA A 112 11.22 -18.91 1.28
CA ALA A 112 11.53 -20.32 1.55
C ALA A 112 10.69 -21.30 0.71
N ALA A 113 9.39 -21.03 0.50
CA ALA A 113 8.51 -21.70 -0.47
C ALA A 113 9.05 -21.58 -1.90
N GLY A 114 9.87 -20.55 -2.12
CA GLY A 114 10.64 -20.24 -3.30
C GLY A 114 9.87 -19.41 -4.32
N PHE A 115 9.02 -18.50 -3.84
CA PHE A 115 8.77 -17.26 -4.55
C PHE A 115 10.09 -16.51 -4.71
N ALA A 116 10.27 -15.84 -5.85
CA ALA A 116 11.48 -15.10 -6.15
C ALA A 116 11.55 -13.79 -5.35
N ASP A 117 10.41 -13.13 -5.14
CA ASP A 117 10.29 -11.96 -4.24
C ASP A 117 8.84 -11.79 -3.77
N VAL A 118 8.59 -10.71 -3.00
CA VAL A 118 7.27 -10.36 -2.48
C VAL A 118 6.96 -8.89 -2.80
N LEU A 119 5.75 -8.63 -3.29
CA LEU A 119 5.18 -7.30 -3.54
C LEU A 119 3.94 -7.12 -2.67
N LEU A 120 3.79 -5.92 -2.08
CA LEU A 120 2.75 -5.65 -1.10
C LEU A 120 1.57 -4.89 -1.68
N LYS A 121 0.38 -5.18 -1.17
CA LYS A 121 -0.87 -4.46 -1.45
C LYS A 121 -1.07 -3.35 -0.41
N PRO A 122 -1.45 -2.13 -0.82
CA PRO A 122 -1.58 -1.66 -2.19
C PRO A 122 -0.20 -1.52 -2.86
N ILE A 123 -0.14 -1.82 -4.17
CA ILE A 123 1.13 -1.83 -4.91
C ILE A 123 1.67 -0.42 -5.01
N ASP A 124 2.87 -0.24 -4.47
CA ASP A 124 3.68 0.93 -4.76
C ASP A 124 4.26 0.83 -6.18
N PRO A 125 3.99 1.79 -7.08
CA PRO A 125 4.52 1.76 -8.45
C PRO A 125 6.05 1.74 -8.52
N GLY A 126 6.74 2.33 -7.53
CA GLY A 126 8.19 2.32 -7.43
C GLY A 126 8.72 0.92 -7.08
N GLU A 127 8.11 0.24 -6.11
CA GLU A 127 8.45 -1.16 -5.77
C GLU A 127 8.22 -2.11 -6.95
N LEU A 128 7.10 -1.93 -7.68
CA LEU A 128 6.84 -2.71 -8.89
C LEU A 128 7.91 -2.45 -9.96
N ALA A 129 8.29 -1.19 -10.21
CA ALA A 129 9.33 -0.86 -11.18
C ALA A 129 10.69 -1.51 -10.84
N VAL A 130 11.07 -1.51 -9.55
CA VAL A 130 12.30 -2.17 -9.08
C VAL A 130 12.25 -3.68 -9.33
N LEU A 131 11.11 -4.33 -9.09
CA LEU A 131 10.95 -5.76 -9.37
C LEU A 131 11.01 -6.06 -10.86
N LEU A 132 10.36 -5.26 -11.70
CA LEU A 132 10.39 -5.44 -13.16
C LEU A 132 11.82 -5.30 -13.70
N MET A 133 12.57 -4.29 -13.25
CA MET A 133 13.99 -4.13 -13.60
C MET A 133 14.86 -5.30 -13.15
N LYS A 134 14.51 -5.93 -12.02
CA LYS A 134 15.28 -7.04 -11.44
C LYS A 134 15.03 -8.37 -12.14
N TYR A 135 13.81 -8.62 -12.61
CA TYR A 135 13.39 -9.94 -13.08
C TYR A 135 13.07 -10.02 -14.57
N LEU A 136 12.86 -8.90 -15.28
CA LEU A 136 12.63 -8.89 -16.72
C LEU A 136 13.90 -8.49 -17.50
N PRO A 137 14.12 -9.07 -18.69
CA PRO A 137 15.21 -8.67 -19.59
C PRO A 137 14.97 -7.27 -20.17
N ASP A 138 16.05 -6.52 -20.42
CA ASP A 138 16.02 -5.16 -20.97
C ASP A 138 15.33 -5.15 -22.35
N PRO A 139 14.17 -4.49 -22.50
CA PRO A 139 13.47 -4.44 -23.77
C PRO A 139 14.18 -3.42 -24.67
N GLY A 140 15.18 -3.90 -25.42
CA GLY A 140 15.71 -3.18 -26.56
C GLY A 140 14.57 -2.88 -27.52
N GLY A 141 14.26 -1.59 -27.70
CA GLY A 141 13.08 -1.13 -28.42
C GLY A 141 13.03 -1.59 -29.87
N ASP A 142 11.81 -1.85 -30.35
CA ASP A 142 11.42 -1.58 -31.73
C ASP A 142 9.90 -1.34 -31.78
N GLU A 143 9.54 -0.10 -32.13
CA GLU A 143 8.18 0.33 -32.47
C GLU A 143 7.80 -0.23 -33.85
N GLN A 144 7.42 -1.51 -33.95
CA GLN A 144 6.92 -2.00 -35.24
C GLN A 144 6.14 -3.30 -35.25
N GLU A 145 5.17 -3.51 -34.36
CA GLU A 145 4.19 -4.61 -34.58
C GLU A 145 2.81 -4.29 -33.98
N ALA A 146 2.12 -3.30 -34.56
CA ALA A 146 0.70 -3.04 -34.32
C ALA A 146 -0.03 -2.78 -35.65
N LYS A 147 -0.18 -3.82 -36.47
CA LYS A 147 -1.03 -3.79 -37.68
C LYS A 147 -1.73 -5.13 -37.91
N ALA A 148 -2.67 -5.49 -37.04
CA ALA A 148 -3.66 -6.53 -37.34
C ALA A 148 -5.05 -6.37 -36.64
N GLU A 149 -5.23 -5.46 -35.66
CA GLU A 149 -6.48 -5.38 -34.86
C GLU A 149 -7.39 -4.18 -35.18
N ASN A 150 -7.17 -3.51 -36.32
CA ASN A 150 -7.55 -2.10 -36.48
C ASN A 150 -8.96 -1.81 -37.05
N GLU A 151 -9.95 -2.70 -36.89
CA GLU A 151 -11.32 -2.45 -37.37
C GLU A 151 -12.40 -2.45 -36.25
N GLU A 152 -12.20 -3.16 -35.13
CA GLU A 152 -13.14 -3.15 -33.99
C GLU A 152 -12.86 -2.04 -32.96
N GLN A 153 -11.58 -1.72 -32.71
CA GLN A 153 -11.17 -0.66 -31.77
C GLN A 153 -11.67 0.74 -32.17
N SER A 154 -11.72 1.06 -33.47
CA SER A 154 -12.09 2.41 -33.95
C SER A 154 -13.57 2.79 -33.72
N GLN A 155 -14.46 1.81 -33.49
CA GLN A 155 -15.86 2.06 -33.09
C GLN A 155 -16.02 2.20 -31.58
N HIS A 156 -15.24 1.44 -30.79
CA HIS A 156 -15.25 1.51 -29.33
C HIS A 156 -14.71 2.86 -28.82
N THR A 157 -13.56 3.31 -29.35
CA THR A 157 -12.95 4.61 -28.98
C THR A 157 -13.87 5.79 -29.26
N LYS A 158 -14.64 5.78 -30.37
CA LYS A 158 -15.62 6.86 -30.67
C LYS A 158 -16.77 6.92 -29.68
N THR A 159 -17.15 5.79 -29.11
CA THR A 159 -18.24 5.69 -28.12
C THR A 159 -17.77 6.21 -26.77
N GLU A 160 -16.58 5.80 -26.33
CA GLU A 160 -15.95 6.23 -25.07
C GLU A 160 -15.56 7.72 -25.08
N ILE A 161 -15.09 8.26 -26.21
CA ILE A 161 -14.83 9.72 -26.36
C ILE A 161 -16.09 10.55 -26.06
N GLY A 162 -17.28 10.00 -26.38
CA GLY A 162 -18.56 10.66 -26.13
C GLY A 162 -18.94 10.73 -24.65
N VAL A 163 -18.40 9.83 -23.82
CA VAL A 163 -18.64 9.75 -22.37
C VAL A 163 -17.81 10.79 -21.60
N LEU A 164 -16.65 11.16 -22.15
CA LEU A 164 -15.74 12.12 -21.51
C LEU A 164 -16.31 13.56 -21.51
N PRO A 165 -16.16 14.29 -20.39
CA PRO A 165 -16.42 15.72 -20.34
C PRO A 165 -15.73 16.47 -21.49
N SER A 166 -16.44 17.40 -22.13
CA SER A 166 -15.92 18.10 -23.32
C SER A 166 -14.61 18.84 -23.06
N TRP A 167 -14.44 19.39 -21.85
CA TRP A 167 -13.25 20.12 -21.48
C TRP A 167 -11.98 19.25 -21.41
N ILE A 168 -12.09 17.93 -21.19
CA ILE A 168 -10.94 17.01 -21.23
C ILE A 168 -10.38 16.91 -22.66
N ARG A 169 -11.28 16.92 -23.66
CA ARG A 169 -10.93 16.85 -25.08
C ARG A 169 -10.21 18.11 -25.58
N ASP A 170 -10.37 19.21 -24.86
CA ASP A 170 -9.84 20.53 -25.22
C ASP A 170 -8.58 20.90 -24.41
N ILE A 171 -8.02 19.97 -23.64
CA ILE A 171 -6.80 20.21 -22.85
C ILE A 171 -5.62 20.43 -23.82
N PRO A 172 -4.95 21.60 -23.78
CA PRO A 172 -3.80 21.85 -24.62
C PRO A 172 -2.68 20.86 -24.35
N GLY A 173 -2.11 20.26 -25.42
CA GLY A 173 -1.03 19.28 -25.32
C GLY A 173 -1.48 17.85 -25.02
N LEU A 174 -2.80 17.59 -24.94
CA LEU A 174 -3.35 16.25 -24.69
C LEU A 174 -4.08 15.73 -25.93
N ASN A 175 -3.61 14.62 -26.49
CA ASN A 175 -4.33 13.87 -27.52
C ASN A 175 -5.26 12.84 -26.87
N THR A 176 -6.49 13.26 -26.56
CA THR A 176 -7.48 12.42 -25.89
C THR A 176 -7.84 11.15 -26.67
N ALA A 177 -7.82 11.18 -28.00
CA ALA A 177 -8.11 9.99 -28.80
C ALA A 177 -7.00 8.93 -28.64
N SER A 178 -5.75 9.36 -28.74
CA SER A 178 -4.56 8.51 -28.56
C SER A 178 -4.45 7.97 -27.13
N GLY A 179 -4.73 8.80 -26.13
CA GLY A 179 -4.73 8.38 -24.73
C GLY A 179 -5.86 7.40 -24.39
N LEU A 180 -7.05 7.59 -24.95
CA LEU A 180 -8.19 6.69 -24.74
C LEU A 180 -8.01 5.36 -25.47
N GLU A 181 -7.41 5.36 -26.66
CA GLU A 181 -7.02 4.13 -27.37
C GLU A 181 -6.06 3.28 -26.53
N ARG A 182 -5.13 3.91 -25.80
CA ARG A 182 -4.18 3.23 -24.90
C ARG A 182 -4.79 2.78 -23.58
N CYS A 183 -5.76 3.54 -23.04
CA CYS A 183 -6.39 3.23 -21.76
C CYS A 183 -7.62 2.31 -21.88
N GLY A 184 -8.20 2.17 -23.07
CA GLY A 184 -9.37 1.33 -23.33
C GLY A 184 -10.70 2.05 -23.05
N THR A 185 -10.94 2.49 -21.81
CA THR A 185 -12.22 3.08 -21.38
C THR A 185 -12.09 4.53 -20.88
N ALA A 186 -13.20 5.28 -20.87
CA ALA A 186 -13.23 6.64 -20.33
C ALA A 186 -12.88 6.71 -18.83
N GLU A 187 -13.23 5.66 -18.06
CA GLU A 187 -12.94 5.56 -16.64
C GLU A 187 -11.44 5.31 -16.37
N ASP A 188 -10.84 4.40 -17.12
CA ASP A 188 -9.40 4.12 -17.06
C ASP A 188 -8.59 5.34 -17.49
N TYR A 189 -9.06 6.07 -18.51
CA TYR A 189 -8.45 7.31 -18.96
C TYR A 189 -8.49 8.42 -17.91
N ILE A 190 -9.64 8.60 -17.23
CA ILE A 190 -9.74 9.56 -16.10
C ILE A 190 -8.79 9.16 -14.97
N SER A 191 -8.68 7.86 -14.67
CA SER A 191 -7.78 7.34 -13.65
C SER A 191 -6.31 7.59 -14.00
N ALA A 192 -5.92 7.35 -15.26
CA ALA A 192 -4.59 7.65 -15.77
C ALA A 192 -4.27 9.16 -15.67
N LEU A 193 -5.24 10.04 -15.97
CA LEU A 193 -5.08 11.49 -15.82
C LEU A 193 -4.90 11.92 -14.35
N LYS A 194 -5.58 11.27 -13.41
CA LYS A 194 -5.40 11.51 -11.95
C LYS A 194 -4.03 11.07 -11.47
N ILE A 195 -3.56 9.90 -11.91
CA ILE A 195 -2.21 9.39 -11.59
C ILE A 195 -1.14 10.31 -12.17
N PHE A 196 -1.30 10.71 -13.44
CA PHE A 196 -0.40 11.68 -14.07
C PHE A 196 -0.33 12.97 -13.26
N TYR A 197 -1.47 13.56 -12.90
CA TYR A 197 -1.57 14.76 -12.07
C TYR A 197 -0.86 14.61 -10.71
N ALA A 198 -1.12 13.52 -9.98
CA ALA A 198 -0.55 13.30 -8.66
C ALA A 198 0.98 13.16 -8.70
N SER A 199 1.51 12.59 -9.78
CA SER A 199 2.95 12.34 -9.94
C SER A 199 3.79 13.56 -10.36
N ILE A 200 3.17 14.70 -10.71
CA ILE A 200 3.90 15.86 -11.26
C ILE A 200 4.92 16.42 -10.26
N GLY A 201 4.53 16.58 -9.00
CA GLY A 201 5.38 17.19 -7.98
C GLY A 201 6.62 16.35 -7.66
N GLU A 202 6.40 15.10 -7.31
CA GLU A 202 7.45 14.15 -6.91
C GLU A 202 8.42 13.87 -8.06
N LYS A 203 7.92 13.44 -9.23
CA LYS A 203 8.79 13.05 -10.36
C LYS A 203 9.61 14.22 -10.90
N ALA A 204 9.05 15.43 -10.92
CA ALA A 204 9.82 16.61 -11.34
C ALA A 204 10.99 16.89 -10.38
N GLY A 205 10.77 16.74 -9.07
CA GLY A 205 11.82 16.90 -8.07
C GLY A 205 12.92 15.85 -8.17
N GLU A 206 12.55 14.59 -8.43
CA GLU A 206 13.53 13.52 -8.65
C GLU A 206 14.39 13.75 -9.89
N ILE A 207 13.79 14.18 -11.01
CA ILE A 207 14.51 14.49 -12.26
C ILE A 207 15.51 15.64 -12.03
N GLU A 208 15.10 16.70 -11.34
CA GLU A 208 15.99 17.83 -10.99
C GLU A 208 17.13 17.40 -10.07
N LYS A 209 16.83 16.56 -9.08
CA LYS A 209 17.83 15.99 -8.16
C LYS A 209 18.89 15.21 -8.92
N TYR A 210 18.48 14.22 -9.72
CA TYR A 210 19.44 13.37 -10.43
C TYR A 210 20.21 14.10 -11.53
N LEU A 211 19.61 15.14 -12.11
CA LEU A 211 20.32 16.08 -13.00
C LEU A 211 21.43 16.83 -12.26
N ALA A 212 21.14 17.36 -11.07
CA ALA A 212 22.10 18.11 -10.26
C ALA A 212 23.22 17.22 -9.69
N GLU A 213 22.91 15.96 -9.42
CA GLU A 213 23.87 14.94 -8.96
C GLU A 213 24.69 14.32 -10.10
N GLU A 214 24.42 14.67 -11.37
CA GLU A 214 25.02 14.06 -12.57
C GLU A 214 24.87 12.52 -12.60
N ASN A 215 23.79 12.00 -12.00
CA ASN A 215 23.51 10.58 -11.93
C ASN A 215 22.71 10.15 -13.18
N TRP A 216 23.41 9.92 -14.28
CA TRP A 216 22.79 9.69 -15.60
C TRP A 216 21.95 8.42 -15.68
N ASP A 217 22.29 7.37 -14.94
CA ASP A 217 21.52 6.13 -14.89
C ASP A 217 20.14 6.38 -14.25
N MET A 218 20.13 7.03 -13.09
CA MET A 218 18.88 7.36 -12.39
C MET A 218 18.11 8.45 -13.13
N TYR A 219 18.79 9.44 -13.70
CA TYR A 219 18.16 10.49 -14.51
C TYR A 219 17.46 9.89 -15.74
N SER A 220 18.14 9.02 -16.50
CA SER A 220 17.57 8.31 -17.66
C SER A 220 16.35 7.48 -17.26
N ALA A 221 16.42 6.75 -16.14
CA ALA A 221 15.29 5.99 -15.63
C ALA A 221 14.07 6.87 -15.31
N ARG A 222 14.27 8.04 -14.70
CA ARG A 222 13.16 8.97 -14.39
C ARG A 222 12.58 9.64 -15.63
N ILE A 223 13.42 9.98 -16.61
CA ILE A 223 12.96 10.49 -17.90
C ILE A 223 12.14 9.42 -18.65
N ARG A 224 12.59 8.16 -18.67
CA ARG A 224 11.84 7.03 -19.25
C ARG A 224 10.48 6.82 -18.59
N ALA A 225 10.45 6.86 -17.25
CA ALA A 225 9.21 6.71 -16.50
C ALA A 225 8.22 7.87 -16.75
N LEU A 226 8.71 9.09 -16.97
CA LEU A 226 7.89 10.23 -17.36
C LEU A 226 7.38 10.09 -18.81
N LYS A 227 8.25 9.71 -19.75
CA LYS A 227 7.91 9.46 -21.16
C LYS A 227 6.74 8.49 -21.30
N ASN A 228 6.81 7.35 -20.60
CA ASN A 228 5.78 6.30 -20.69
C ASN A 228 4.45 6.75 -20.07
N LEU A 229 4.50 7.43 -18.91
CA LEU A 229 3.31 7.96 -18.25
C LEU A 229 2.64 9.08 -19.08
N ALA A 230 3.44 9.94 -19.73
CA ALA A 230 2.95 10.94 -20.68
C ALA A 230 2.34 10.29 -21.94
N GLY A 231 2.97 9.21 -22.43
CA GLY A 231 2.45 8.42 -23.55
C GLY A 231 1.07 7.83 -23.23
N LEU A 232 0.88 7.29 -22.04
CA LEU A 232 -0.40 6.68 -21.62
C LEU A 232 -1.58 7.66 -21.73
N ILE A 233 -1.40 8.92 -21.31
CA ILE A 233 -2.49 9.92 -21.36
C ILE A 233 -2.59 10.64 -22.72
N GLY A 234 -1.64 10.43 -23.63
CA GLY A 234 -1.58 11.12 -24.92
C GLY A 234 -0.92 12.51 -24.85
N ALA A 235 -0.02 12.75 -23.90
CA ALA A 235 0.74 13.99 -23.78
C ALA A 235 1.99 13.97 -24.70
N GLU A 236 1.77 14.03 -26.01
CA GLU A 236 2.77 13.76 -27.05
C GLU A 236 4.01 14.67 -26.96
N GLU A 237 3.86 15.98 -26.73
CA GLU A 237 5.00 16.89 -26.64
C GLU A 237 5.92 16.57 -25.45
N ILE A 238 5.36 16.06 -24.34
CA ILE A 238 6.13 15.62 -23.17
C ILE A 238 6.87 14.31 -23.50
N THR A 239 6.22 13.38 -24.20
CA THR A 239 6.82 12.12 -24.67
C THR A 239 7.97 12.37 -25.65
N ASP A 240 7.82 13.29 -26.60
CA ASP A 240 8.84 13.62 -27.60
C ASP A 240 10.10 14.20 -26.92
N ARG A 241 9.92 15.20 -26.05
CA ARG A 241 11.03 15.84 -25.33
C ARG A 241 11.72 14.91 -24.34
N ALA A 242 10.97 14.00 -23.72
CA ALA A 242 11.56 12.97 -22.88
C ALA A 242 12.39 11.98 -23.72
N THR A 243 11.95 11.66 -24.95
CA THR A 243 12.73 10.84 -25.89
C THR A 243 14.03 11.52 -26.30
N ASP A 244 13.99 12.82 -26.64
CA ASP A 244 15.20 13.59 -26.96
C ASP A 244 16.23 13.57 -25.81
N LEU A 245 15.75 13.64 -24.56
CA LEU A 245 16.60 13.58 -23.38
C LEU A 245 17.15 12.17 -23.12
N GLU A 246 16.40 11.11 -23.38
CA GLU A 246 16.92 9.74 -23.33
C GLU A 246 18.03 9.53 -24.37
N ASP A 247 17.81 9.99 -25.59
CA ASP A 247 18.79 9.89 -26.68
C ASP A 247 20.04 10.71 -26.38
N ALA A 248 19.89 11.90 -25.78
CA ALA A 248 21.03 12.71 -25.33
C ALA A 248 21.84 12.01 -24.23
N VAL A 249 21.22 11.27 -23.31
CA VAL A 249 21.96 10.45 -22.33
C VAL A 249 22.68 9.30 -23.04
N LYS A 250 22.01 8.60 -23.95
CA LYS A 250 22.55 7.45 -24.69
C LYS A 250 23.74 7.81 -25.58
N ASN A 251 23.70 9.01 -26.17
CA ASN A 251 24.76 9.54 -27.03
C ASN A 251 25.84 10.33 -26.25
N GLU A 252 25.76 10.35 -24.90
CA GLU A 252 26.68 11.08 -24.02
C GLU A 252 26.70 12.61 -24.26
N GLU A 253 25.60 13.17 -24.74
CA GLU A 253 25.44 14.60 -25.06
C GLU A 253 24.98 15.42 -23.84
N TYR A 254 25.64 15.24 -22.69
CA TYR A 254 25.22 15.78 -21.38
C TYR A 254 25.00 17.30 -21.33
N LYS A 255 25.61 18.07 -22.25
CA LYS A 255 25.42 19.53 -22.35
C LYS A 255 24.00 19.93 -22.76
N LEU A 256 23.26 19.03 -23.40
CA LEU A 256 21.88 19.27 -23.84
C LEU A 256 20.86 18.98 -22.73
N LEU A 257 21.25 18.21 -21.69
CA LEU A 257 20.33 17.81 -20.63
C LEU A 257 19.81 19.00 -19.83
N PRO A 258 20.62 19.89 -19.23
CA PRO A 258 20.08 20.98 -18.41
C PRO A 258 19.04 21.89 -19.11
N PRO A 259 19.26 22.39 -20.33
CA PRO A 259 18.23 23.17 -21.02
C PRO A 259 17.02 22.30 -21.42
N GLY A 260 17.23 21.08 -21.90
CA GLY A 260 16.13 20.18 -22.29
C GLY A 260 15.26 19.72 -21.11
N THR A 261 15.86 19.43 -19.95
CA THR A 261 15.13 19.09 -18.71
C THR A 261 14.27 20.26 -18.26
N SER A 262 14.81 21.49 -18.31
CA SER A 262 14.07 22.70 -17.93
C SER A 262 12.84 22.91 -18.81
N GLU A 263 12.98 22.70 -20.12
CA GLU A 263 11.87 22.79 -21.08
C GLU A 263 10.82 21.70 -20.83
N LEU A 264 11.23 20.43 -20.65
CA LEU A 264 10.34 19.32 -20.35
C LEU A 264 9.58 19.54 -19.03
N LEU A 265 10.27 19.91 -17.96
CA LEU A 265 9.64 20.10 -16.64
C LEU A 265 8.72 21.32 -16.61
N THR A 266 8.98 22.34 -17.43
CA THR A 266 8.05 23.46 -17.59
C THR A 266 6.72 22.97 -18.17
N LEU A 267 6.76 22.20 -19.25
CA LEU A 267 5.56 21.63 -19.87
C LEU A 267 4.83 20.67 -18.91
N TYR A 268 5.59 19.78 -18.25
CA TYR A 268 5.04 18.83 -17.29
C TYR A 268 4.33 19.51 -16.11
N ARG A 269 4.93 20.57 -15.55
CA ARG A 269 4.32 21.36 -14.46
C ARG A 269 3.13 22.19 -14.93
N CYS A 270 3.13 22.67 -16.16
CA CYS A 270 1.98 23.40 -16.73
C CYS A 270 0.72 22.54 -16.84
N MET A 271 0.85 21.21 -16.91
CA MET A 271 -0.30 20.30 -16.91
C MET A 271 -1.09 20.30 -15.59
N LEU A 272 -0.48 20.71 -14.46
CA LEU A 272 -1.18 20.79 -13.17
C LEU A 272 -2.43 21.67 -13.24
N SER A 273 -2.33 22.86 -13.84
CA SER A 273 -3.48 23.77 -13.94
C SER A 273 -4.58 23.23 -14.84
N SER A 274 -4.22 22.51 -15.91
CA SER A 274 -5.15 21.99 -16.90
C SER A 274 -5.85 20.71 -16.43
N LEU A 275 -5.17 19.88 -15.63
CA LEU A 275 -5.68 18.59 -15.13
C LEU A 275 -6.32 18.67 -13.74
N LYS A 276 -6.14 19.77 -12.99
CA LYS A 276 -6.75 19.94 -11.66
C LYS A 276 -8.26 19.60 -11.61
N PRO A 277 -9.10 19.98 -12.60
CA PRO A 277 -10.54 19.67 -12.56
C PRO A 277 -10.86 18.17 -12.71
N VAL A 278 -9.89 17.32 -13.06
CA VAL A 278 -10.09 15.85 -13.17
C VAL A 278 -10.32 15.23 -11.79
N LEU A 279 -9.81 15.85 -10.72
CA LEU A 279 -9.97 15.38 -9.35
C LEU A 279 -11.43 15.40 -8.87
N ASP A 280 -12.25 16.28 -9.43
CA ASP A 280 -13.66 16.47 -9.04
C ASP A 280 -14.61 15.49 -9.75
N LEU A 281 -14.09 14.59 -10.59
CA LEU A 281 -14.87 13.54 -11.25
C LEU A 281 -15.00 12.32 -10.33
N GLU A 282 -16.17 12.12 -9.73
CA GLU A 282 -16.50 10.94 -8.90
C GLU A 282 -16.78 9.70 -9.76
N GLY A 283 -16.19 8.55 -9.39
CA GLY A 283 -16.57 7.24 -9.92
C GLY A 283 -17.82 6.70 -9.20
N PRO A 284 -18.74 5.99 -9.87
CA PRO A 284 -19.99 5.56 -9.26
C PRO A 284 -19.79 4.30 -8.40
N GLY A 285 -19.72 4.44 -7.07
CA GLY A 285 -19.78 3.24 -6.22
C GLY A 285 -19.35 3.36 -4.76
N GLN A 286 -19.95 4.24 -3.95
CA GLN A 286 -19.98 4.04 -2.49
C GLN A 286 -21.33 4.46 -1.91
N LYS A 287 -22.13 3.46 -1.48
CA LYS A 287 -23.28 3.64 -0.59
C LYS A 287 -23.19 2.66 0.58
N GLU A 288 -23.14 3.27 1.77
CA GLU A 288 -23.66 2.84 3.08
C GLU A 288 -23.48 1.39 3.55
N ASN A 289 -22.75 1.24 4.66
CA ASN A 289 -23.20 0.66 5.95
C ASN A 289 -22.01 0.78 6.93
N HIS A 290 -22.13 1.28 8.15
CA HIS A 290 -22.64 0.51 9.29
C HIS A 290 -23.12 1.42 10.44
N LYS A 291 -24.24 1.02 11.04
CA LYS A 291 -24.79 1.58 12.28
C LYS A 291 -23.87 1.26 13.46
N ALA A 292 -23.36 2.29 14.13
CA ALA A 292 -22.67 2.16 15.42
C ALA A 292 -23.69 1.99 16.57
N THR A 293 -23.52 0.91 17.33
CA THR A 293 -24.30 0.59 18.52
C THR A 293 -23.86 1.48 19.69
N MET A 294 -24.82 2.02 20.43
CA MET A 294 -24.58 2.83 21.63
C MET A 294 -23.88 2.04 22.75
N TYR A 295 -22.85 2.64 23.34
CA TYR A 295 -22.54 2.45 24.76
C TYR A 295 -22.58 3.79 25.47
N GLY A 296 -23.45 3.88 26.48
CA GLY A 296 -23.51 4.98 27.42
C GLY A 296 -22.38 4.87 28.43
N GLY A 297 -21.41 5.78 28.32
CA GLY A 297 -20.34 6.06 29.27
C GLY A 297 -19.69 7.37 28.84
N ALA A 298 -19.29 8.21 29.79
CA ALA A 298 -18.51 9.40 29.46
C ALA A 298 -17.26 8.97 28.70
N PHE A 299 -16.98 9.57 27.54
CA PHE A 299 -15.78 9.27 26.78
C PHE A 299 -14.57 9.63 27.65
N GLY A 300 -13.82 8.63 28.11
CA GLY A 300 -12.75 8.77 29.10
C GLY A 300 -11.52 9.54 28.60
N HIS A 301 -11.46 9.86 27.31
CA HIS A 301 -10.33 10.52 26.67
C HIS A 301 -10.59 12.02 26.51
N PRO A 302 -9.81 12.89 27.17
CA PRO A 302 -9.96 14.32 27.00
C PRO A 302 -9.57 14.76 25.59
N ILE A 303 -10.27 15.76 25.07
CA ILE A 303 -9.92 16.44 23.82
C ILE A 303 -9.15 17.71 24.18
N LEU A 304 -7.95 17.87 23.63
CA LEU A 304 -7.20 19.12 23.72
C LEU A 304 -7.65 20.06 22.60
N TYR A 305 -8.47 21.05 22.94
CA TYR A 305 -8.84 22.13 22.04
C TYR A 305 -7.76 23.22 22.08
N ILE A 306 -7.18 23.52 20.92
CA ILE A 306 -6.05 24.44 20.78
C ILE A 306 -6.50 25.65 19.97
N GLY A 307 -6.59 26.83 20.57
CA GLY A 307 -6.99 28.06 19.90
C GLY A 307 -7.74 29.04 20.82
N ASP A 308 -8.28 30.12 20.27
CA ASP A 308 -8.97 31.12 21.09
C ASP A 308 -10.31 30.62 21.65
N GLU A 309 -10.38 30.48 22.98
CA GLU A 309 -11.56 30.06 23.74
C GLU A 309 -12.69 31.11 23.77
N LYS A 310 -12.39 32.38 23.45
CA LYS A 310 -13.34 33.48 23.65
C LYS A 310 -14.33 33.64 22.50
N GLY A 311 -14.02 33.06 21.34
CA GLY A 311 -14.86 33.07 20.14
C GLY A 311 -16.21 32.36 20.33
N ILE A 312 -17.26 32.90 19.70
CA ILE A 312 -18.60 32.30 19.72
C ILE A 312 -18.58 30.88 19.14
N VAL A 313 -17.76 30.65 18.10
CA VAL A 313 -17.64 29.35 17.43
C VAL A 313 -16.92 28.33 18.31
N SER A 314 -15.81 28.71 18.93
CA SER A 314 -15.08 27.87 19.88
C SER A 314 -16.00 27.42 21.02
N LYS A 315 -16.81 28.33 21.57
CA LYS A 315 -17.82 28.00 22.58
C LYS A 315 -18.88 27.03 22.08
N GLY A 316 -19.31 27.14 20.82
CA GLY A 316 -20.25 26.22 20.19
C GLY A 316 -19.69 24.80 20.07
N ILE A 317 -18.46 24.68 19.55
CA ILE A 317 -17.73 23.41 19.44
C ILE A 317 -17.54 22.76 20.81
N ILE A 318 -16.96 23.51 21.77
CA ILE A 318 -16.68 23.02 23.12
C ILE A 318 -17.97 22.57 23.81
N LYS A 319 -19.06 23.36 23.69
CA LYS A 319 -20.35 23.01 24.28
C LYS A 319 -20.90 21.71 23.67
N CYS A 320 -20.86 21.59 22.34
CA CYS A 320 -21.33 20.39 21.63
C CYS A 320 -20.57 19.13 22.08
N LEU A 321 -19.23 19.19 22.17
CA LEU A 321 -18.40 18.07 22.61
C LEU A 321 -18.62 17.69 24.08
N ASN A 322 -18.82 18.67 24.97
CA ASN A 322 -19.16 18.39 26.36
C ASN A 322 -20.56 17.77 26.52
N GLU A 323 -21.56 18.19 25.72
CA GLU A 323 -22.93 17.66 25.77
C GLU A 323 -23.00 16.16 25.41
N ILE A 324 -22.10 15.70 24.53
CA ILE A 324 -21.98 14.29 24.14
C ILE A 324 -21.04 13.48 25.07
N GLY A 325 -20.46 14.12 26.10
CA GLY A 325 -19.71 13.45 27.17
C GLY A 325 -18.19 13.44 27.03
N PHE A 326 -17.59 14.22 26.13
CA PHE A 326 -16.13 14.43 26.12
C PHE A 326 -15.73 15.48 27.15
N LYS A 327 -14.60 15.24 27.84
CA LYS A 327 -13.93 16.30 28.61
C LYS A 327 -13.07 17.13 27.66
N VAL A 328 -13.35 18.42 27.50
CA VAL A 328 -12.55 19.30 26.64
C VAL A 328 -11.59 20.15 27.49
N ILE A 329 -10.29 19.99 27.27
CA ILE A 329 -9.23 20.84 27.84
C ILE A 329 -8.93 21.91 26.80
N THR A 330 -9.07 23.18 27.17
CA THR A 330 -8.87 24.30 26.25
C THR A 330 -7.57 25.00 26.56
N ILE A 331 -6.73 25.17 25.55
CA ILE A 331 -5.45 25.88 25.64
C ILE A 331 -5.30 26.86 24.50
N ARG A 332 -4.38 27.83 24.67
CA ARG A 332 -3.96 28.70 23.57
C ARG A 332 -3.02 27.97 22.64
N ASP A 333 -2.90 28.49 21.42
CA ASP A 333 -1.96 28.01 20.40
C ASP A 333 -0.52 28.48 20.69
N GLU A 334 -0.04 28.21 21.90
CA GLU A 334 1.30 28.52 22.39
C GLU A 334 2.05 27.21 22.68
N LEU A 335 3.30 27.07 22.21
CA LEU A 335 4.05 25.80 22.33
C LEU A 335 4.27 25.34 23.77
N GLN A 336 4.36 26.27 24.72
CA GLN A 336 4.51 25.91 26.14
C GLN A 336 3.25 25.24 26.67
N GLU A 337 2.07 25.78 26.35
CA GLU A 337 0.77 25.23 26.73
C GLU A 337 0.53 23.87 26.04
N ILE A 338 0.85 23.77 24.75
CA ILE A 338 0.71 22.53 23.97
C ILE A 338 1.59 21.42 24.58
N ASN A 339 2.86 21.69 24.87
CA ASN A 339 3.75 20.69 25.44
C ASN A 339 3.42 20.33 26.89
N LEU A 340 2.84 21.27 27.66
CA LEU A 340 2.39 21.01 29.01
C LEU A 340 1.18 20.07 29.04
N HIS A 341 0.23 20.27 28.12
CA HIS A 341 -1.07 19.58 28.12
C HIS A 341 -1.19 18.45 27.10
N ARG A 342 -0.22 18.24 26.20
CA ARG A 342 -0.21 17.06 25.30
C ARG A 342 -0.35 15.72 26.02
N PRO A 343 0.16 15.48 27.25
CA PRO A 343 -0.04 14.19 27.92
C PRO A 343 -1.48 13.99 28.44
N ASP A 344 -2.26 15.07 28.58
CA ASP A 344 -3.59 15.03 29.19
C ASP A 344 -4.71 14.61 28.23
N ALA A 345 -4.39 14.45 26.94
CA ALA A 345 -5.37 14.22 25.88
C ALA A 345 -4.81 13.35 24.76
N ASP A 346 -5.63 12.44 24.25
CA ASP A 346 -5.28 11.55 23.14
C ASP A 346 -5.75 12.09 21.78
N MET A 347 -6.57 13.14 21.80
CA MET A 347 -7.07 13.83 20.62
C MET A 347 -6.78 15.34 20.72
N MET A 348 -6.36 15.93 19.61
CA MET A 348 -6.11 17.36 19.47
C MET A 348 -7.04 17.94 18.41
N LEU A 349 -7.79 18.98 18.78
CA LEU A 349 -8.59 19.78 17.86
C LEU A 349 -8.01 21.18 17.78
N TYR A 350 -7.27 21.45 16.70
CA TYR A 350 -6.65 22.75 16.47
C TYR A 350 -7.59 23.67 15.72
N TYR A 351 -7.84 24.85 16.30
CA TYR A 351 -8.49 25.96 15.67
C TYR A 351 -7.44 27.03 15.38
N PRO A 352 -6.93 27.13 14.13
CA PRO A 352 -5.85 28.05 13.83
C PRO A 352 -6.25 29.50 14.11
N THR A 353 -5.40 30.21 14.85
CA THR A 353 -5.55 31.63 15.14
C THR A 353 -4.24 32.37 14.87
N GLY A 354 -4.31 33.69 14.65
CA GLY A 354 -3.13 34.50 14.41
C GLY A 354 -2.76 34.64 12.92
N ASP A 355 -1.50 34.99 12.65
CA ASP A 355 -1.01 35.16 11.28
C ASP A 355 -0.57 33.84 10.64
N VAL A 356 -0.37 33.87 9.32
CA VAL A 356 0.00 32.70 8.53
C VAL A 356 1.32 32.06 9.01
N VAL A 357 2.26 32.83 9.54
CA VAL A 357 3.56 32.32 10.02
C VAL A 357 3.35 31.54 11.31
N HIS A 358 2.57 32.08 12.23
CA HIS A 358 2.21 31.42 13.49
C HIS A 358 1.43 30.13 13.25
N ILE A 359 0.39 30.18 12.41
CA ILE A 359 -0.43 29.00 12.05
C ILE A 359 0.45 27.87 11.49
N LYS A 360 1.36 28.22 10.59
CA LYS A 360 2.32 27.29 9.99
C LYS A 360 3.26 26.66 11.01
N HIS A 361 3.75 27.46 11.96
CA HIS A 361 4.65 26.98 12.99
C HIS A 361 3.96 26.02 13.97
N ILE A 362 2.78 26.38 14.48
CA ILE A 362 2.02 25.55 15.42
C ILE A 362 1.55 24.27 14.74
N SER A 363 1.01 24.35 13.53
CA SER A 363 0.57 23.16 12.79
C SER A 363 1.69 22.14 12.55
N ALA A 364 2.93 22.58 12.32
CA ALA A 364 4.09 21.70 12.23
C ALA A 364 4.39 20.94 13.51
N GLN A 365 4.37 21.65 14.63
CA GLN A 365 4.60 21.04 15.92
C GLN A 365 3.49 20.05 16.28
N LEU A 366 2.24 20.36 15.93
CA LEU A 366 1.12 19.44 16.17
C LEU A 366 1.19 18.19 15.29
N ALA A 367 1.63 18.30 14.04
CA ALA A 367 1.82 17.15 13.16
C ALA A 367 2.95 16.23 13.65
N GLU A 368 4.06 16.79 14.15
CA GLU A 368 5.13 16.03 14.81
C GLU A 368 4.61 15.32 16.07
N ILE A 369 3.91 16.04 16.96
CA ILE A 369 3.33 15.46 18.18
C ILE A 369 2.30 14.36 17.84
N SER A 370 1.47 14.57 16.82
CA SER A 370 0.50 13.57 16.37
C SER A 370 1.18 12.27 15.95
N ARG A 371 2.31 12.37 15.25
CA ARG A 371 3.10 11.22 14.82
C ARG A 371 3.80 10.54 16.00
N ASP A 372 4.50 11.31 16.82
CA ASP A 372 5.36 10.78 17.88
C ASP A 372 4.54 10.17 19.04
N ASP A 373 3.43 10.80 19.39
CA ASP A 373 2.56 10.36 20.49
C ASP A 373 1.32 9.59 20.01
N ASN A 374 1.24 9.28 18.71
CA ASN A 374 0.11 8.61 18.07
C ASN A 374 -1.25 9.26 18.41
N LYS A 375 -1.31 10.59 18.36
CA LYS A 375 -2.52 11.37 18.71
C LYS A 375 -3.36 11.66 17.48
N THR A 376 -4.68 11.59 17.64
CA THR A 376 -5.61 12.02 16.59
C THR A 376 -5.55 13.55 16.46
N LEU A 377 -5.22 14.06 15.27
CA LEU A 377 -5.13 15.51 15.02
C LEU A 377 -6.22 15.96 14.05
N CYS A 378 -7.01 16.92 14.48
CA CYS A 378 -8.10 17.51 13.70
C CYS A 378 -7.96 19.03 13.60
N PHE A 379 -8.49 19.60 12.52
CA PHE A 379 -8.49 21.05 12.29
C PHE A 379 -9.91 21.58 12.16
N ALA A 380 -10.21 22.74 12.76
CA ALA A 380 -11.47 23.44 12.58
C ALA A 380 -11.23 24.94 12.38
N GLY A 381 -12.07 25.64 11.62
CA GLY A 381 -11.94 27.10 11.45
C GLY A 381 -12.11 27.59 10.03
N GLU A 382 -11.53 28.77 9.74
CA GLU A 382 -11.67 29.40 8.43
C GLU A 382 -10.90 28.60 7.36
N PRO A 383 -11.48 28.35 6.17
CA PRO A 383 -10.84 27.54 5.13
C PRO A 383 -9.44 28.01 4.72
N LEU A 384 -9.20 29.33 4.75
CA LEU A 384 -7.91 29.92 4.41
C LEU A 384 -6.83 29.63 5.47
N ASP A 385 -7.21 29.64 6.75
CA ASP A 385 -6.31 29.39 7.86
C ASP A 385 -5.97 27.90 7.94
N ILE A 386 -6.97 27.04 7.77
CA ILE A 386 -6.80 25.59 7.61
C ILE A 386 -5.87 25.28 6.42
N SER A 387 -6.13 25.88 5.25
CA SER A 387 -5.27 25.68 4.07
C SER A 387 -3.84 26.16 4.34
N SER A 388 -3.67 27.25 5.09
CA SER A 388 -2.35 27.75 5.48
C SER A 388 -1.61 26.81 6.40
N ALA A 389 -2.33 26.13 7.30
CA ALA A 389 -1.80 25.13 8.21
C ALA A 389 -1.40 23.82 7.51
N LEU A 390 -2.21 23.37 6.53
CA LEU A 390 -1.99 22.12 5.80
C LEU A 390 -0.88 22.22 4.74
N LYS A 391 -0.52 23.43 4.28
CA LYS A 391 0.45 23.66 3.19
C LYS A 391 1.90 23.25 3.47
N ILE A 392 2.26 22.92 4.71
CA ILE A 392 3.64 22.59 5.10
C ILE A 392 3.86 21.09 5.31
N HIS A 393 2.79 20.29 5.46
CA HIS A 393 2.88 18.88 5.84
C HIS A 393 2.21 18.01 4.80
N ASP A 394 2.70 16.77 4.66
CA ASP A 394 1.92 15.71 4.07
C ASP A 394 0.58 15.63 4.81
N SER A 395 -0.53 15.77 4.07
CA SER A 395 -1.90 15.76 4.59
C SER A 395 -2.29 14.49 5.35
N ASN A 396 -1.40 13.50 5.40
CA ASN A 396 -1.60 12.18 5.97
C ASN A 396 -1.68 12.16 7.50
N PHE A 397 -1.23 13.21 8.19
CA PHE A 397 -1.25 13.29 9.67
C PHE A 397 -2.51 13.96 10.23
N VAL A 398 -3.37 14.51 9.36
CA VAL A 398 -4.62 15.16 9.78
C VAL A 398 -5.77 14.20 9.60
N SER A 399 -6.36 13.77 10.71
CA SER A 399 -7.43 12.78 10.73
C SER A 399 -8.75 13.31 10.19
N ALA A 400 -9.04 14.61 10.42
CA ALA A 400 -10.24 15.27 9.89
C ALA A 400 -10.12 16.79 9.90
N VAL A 401 -10.89 17.44 9.03
CA VAL A 401 -10.95 18.89 8.87
C VAL A 401 -12.41 19.36 8.87
N TYR A 402 -12.69 20.42 9.63
CA TYR A 402 -14.03 20.99 9.82
C TYR A 402 -14.04 22.49 9.46
N PRO A 403 -14.17 22.83 8.16
CA PRO A 403 -14.22 24.22 7.72
C PRO A 403 -15.48 24.92 8.24
N ARG A 404 -15.43 26.25 8.36
CA ARG A 404 -16.61 27.04 8.73
C ARG A 404 -17.62 27.17 7.58
N PRO A 405 -18.94 27.11 7.86
CA PRO A 405 -19.55 26.83 9.17
C PRO A 405 -19.34 25.37 9.61
N VAL A 406 -18.95 25.17 10.87
CA VAL A 406 -18.62 23.84 11.40
C VAL A 406 -19.89 23.00 11.50
N ASP A 407 -19.89 21.87 10.81
CA ASP A 407 -20.92 20.84 10.95
C ASP A 407 -20.72 20.08 12.27
N HIS A 408 -21.58 20.38 13.25
CA HIS A 408 -21.50 19.79 14.58
C HIS A 408 -21.93 18.32 14.62
N GLU A 409 -22.79 17.86 13.70
CA GLU A 409 -23.19 16.45 13.63
C GLU A 409 -22.01 15.61 13.15
N LYS A 410 -21.38 16.03 12.04
CA LYS A 410 -20.19 15.37 11.51
C LYS A 410 -19.04 15.35 12.50
N LEU A 411 -18.73 16.50 13.12
CA LEU A 411 -17.69 16.60 14.15
C LEU A 411 -17.94 15.61 15.29
N THR A 412 -19.18 15.55 15.78
CA THR A 412 -19.56 14.65 16.88
C THR A 412 -19.40 13.19 16.50
N GLU A 413 -19.84 12.81 15.31
CA GLU A 413 -19.74 11.43 14.81
C GLU A 413 -18.28 11.00 14.66
N ASP A 414 -17.45 11.85 14.03
CA ASP A 414 -16.03 11.59 13.84
C ASP A 414 -15.30 11.48 15.19
N MET A 415 -15.57 12.37 16.16
CA MET A 415 -14.96 12.30 17.50
C MET A 415 -15.34 11.02 18.25
N LYS A 416 -16.59 10.57 18.16
CA LYS A 416 -17.02 9.29 18.74
C LYS A 416 -16.31 8.10 18.10
N ARG A 417 -16.16 8.12 16.78
CA ARG A 417 -15.42 7.09 16.03
C ARG A 417 -13.95 7.04 16.46
N PHE A 418 -13.30 8.20 16.61
CA PHE A 418 -11.91 8.27 17.07
C PHE A 418 -11.75 7.78 18.51
N ALA A 419 -12.69 8.13 19.40
CA ALA A 419 -12.69 7.66 20.79
C ALA A 419 -12.85 6.14 20.91
N ALA A 420 -13.76 5.56 20.13
CA ALA A 420 -13.98 4.11 20.13
C ALA A 420 -12.71 3.36 19.71
N ARG A 421 -12.01 3.86 18.69
CA ARG A 421 -10.71 3.31 18.25
C ARG A 421 -9.67 3.37 19.37
N GLN A 422 -9.53 4.51 20.05
CA GLN A 422 -8.52 4.68 21.11
C GLN A 422 -8.75 3.80 22.35
N ILE A 423 -10.00 3.49 22.70
CA ILE A 423 -10.31 2.58 23.82
C ILE A 423 -9.79 1.16 23.53
N GLU A 424 -9.90 0.67 22.30
CA GLU A 424 -9.38 -0.66 21.90
C GLU A 424 -7.85 -0.74 21.88
N TYR A 425 -7.16 0.39 21.64
CA TYR A 425 -5.71 0.51 21.79
C TYR A 425 -5.25 0.50 23.25
N SER A 426 -6.07 1.00 24.19
CA SER A 426 -5.68 1.19 25.59
C SER A 426 -5.78 -0.06 26.50
N ARG A 427 -6.44 -1.15 26.05
CA ARG A 427 -6.48 -2.41 26.80
C ARG A 427 -5.21 -3.22 26.57
N VAL A 428 -4.51 -3.60 27.65
CA VAL A 428 -3.40 -4.55 27.61
C VAL A 428 -3.90 -5.84 26.99
N LYS A 429 -3.28 -6.29 25.90
CA LYS A 429 -3.70 -7.50 25.18
C LYS A 429 -3.17 -8.73 25.92
N ASN A 430 -3.98 -9.78 25.98
CA ASN A 430 -3.54 -11.07 26.53
C ASN A 430 -3.00 -11.97 25.41
N VAL A 431 -1.78 -12.45 25.56
CA VAL A 431 -1.10 -13.36 24.62
C VAL A 431 -0.87 -14.70 25.30
N LEU A 432 -1.33 -15.78 24.67
CA LEU A 432 -1.04 -17.14 25.08
C LEU A 432 0.17 -17.67 24.30
N ILE A 433 1.25 -18.02 25.01
CA ILE A 433 2.43 -18.68 24.42
C ILE A 433 2.35 -20.19 24.70
N ILE A 434 2.43 -20.99 23.65
CA ILE A 434 2.37 -22.46 23.72
C ILE A 434 3.68 -23.02 23.19
N ASP A 435 4.50 -23.54 24.10
CA ASP A 435 5.82 -24.09 23.77
C ASP A 435 6.21 -25.13 24.83
N ASP A 436 6.78 -26.24 24.40
CA ASP A 436 7.22 -27.30 25.32
C ASP A 436 8.58 -27.01 25.97
N ASP A 437 9.35 -26.06 25.40
CA ASP A 437 10.57 -25.54 26.00
C ASP A 437 10.25 -24.51 27.10
N LYS A 438 10.36 -24.97 28.35
CA LYS A 438 10.10 -24.15 29.54
C LYS A 438 11.10 -23.01 29.74
N ASP A 439 12.33 -23.16 29.26
CA ASP A 439 13.33 -22.09 29.33
C ASP A 439 13.00 -21.01 28.30
N PHE A 440 12.58 -21.41 27.10
CA PHE A 440 12.08 -20.49 26.08
C PHE A 440 10.83 -19.74 26.54
N LEU A 441 9.83 -20.43 27.12
CA LEU A 441 8.65 -19.80 27.70
C LEU A 441 9.06 -18.73 28.72
N LYS A 442 9.92 -19.08 29.69
CA LYS A 442 10.35 -18.13 30.73
C LYS A 442 11.05 -16.89 30.15
N ILE A 443 11.89 -17.08 29.13
CA ILE A 443 12.62 -15.99 28.49
C ILE A 443 11.64 -15.09 27.71
N THR A 444 10.77 -15.66 26.90
CA THR A 444 9.81 -14.92 26.06
C THR A 444 8.74 -14.22 26.89
N THR A 445 8.24 -14.85 27.95
CA THR A 445 7.39 -14.21 28.95
C THR A 445 8.06 -12.96 29.52
N GLY A 446 9.30 -13.06 29.98
CA GLY A 446 10.03 -11.89 30.52
C GLY A 446 10.31 -10.78 29.48
N TRP A 447 10.22 -11.08 28.18
CA TRP A 447 10.32 -10.08 27.13
C TRP A 447 8.99 -9.36 26.88
N LEU A 448 7.88 -10.09 26.91
CA LEU A 448 6.57 -9.59 26.49
C LEU A 448 5.70 -9.04 27.64
N GLU A 449 5.95 -9.44 28.89
CA GLU A 449 5.22 -8.97 30.09
C GLU A 449 5.31 -7.45 30.32
N GLN A 450 6.17 -6.73 29.58
CA GLN A 450 6.24 -5.26 29.67
C GLN A 450 5.01 -4.59 29.06
N ASP A 451 4.50 -5.14 27.95
CA ASP A 451 3.47 -4.50 27.11
C ASP A 451 2.19 -5.35 27.02
N TYR A 452 2.28 -6.64 27.40
CA TYR A 452 1.22 -7.64 27.23
C TYR A 452 0.98 -8.42 28.53
N ASP A 453 -0.24 -8.93 28.69
CA ASP A 453 -0.57 -9.94 29.70
C ASP A 453 -0.23 -11.32 29.12
N ILE A 454 0.66 -12.07 29.75
CA ILE A 454 1.20 -13.30 29.19
C ILE A 454 0.73 -14.52 29.97
N ASP A 455 0.01 -15.40 29.28
CA ASP A 455 -0.28 -16.75 29.73
C ASP A 455 0.60 -17.76 28.99
N CYS A 456 0.91 -18.88 29.62
CA CYS A 456 1.78 -19.90 29.05
C CYS A 456 1.20 -21.31 29.20
N ALA A 457 1.37 -22.12 28.17
CA ALA A 457 1.06 -23.53 28.19
C ALA A 457 2.27 -24.35 27.71
N SER A 458 2.70 -25.31 28.55
CA SER A 458 3.86 -26.16 28.24
C SER A 458 3.52 -27.49 27.57
N SER A 459 2.24 -27.70 27.28
CA SER A 459 1.74 -28.93 26.66
C SER A 459 0.38 -28.68 26.01
N ASP A 460 0.01 -29.55 25.07
CA ASP A 460 -1.30 -29.51 24.42
C ASP A 460 -2.45 -29.55 25.42
N ARG A 461 -2.29 -30.33 26.50
CA ARG A 461 -3.29 -30.44 27.56
C ARG A 461 -3.48 -29.11 28.28
N ASP A 462 -2.40 -28.42 28.61
CA ASP A 462 -2.45 -27.12 29.28
C ASP A 462 -3.06 -26.06 28.36
N ALA A 463 -2.68 -26.08 27.07
CA ALA A 463 -3.21 -25.17 26.07
C ALA A 463 -4.71 -25.36 25.86
N MET A 464 -5.17 -26.60 25.68
CA MET A 464 -6.59 -26.90 25.49
C MET A 464 -7.40 -26.59 26.76
N HIS A 465 -6.85 -26.84 27.94
CA HIS A 465 -7.49 -26.45 29.20
C HIS A 465 -7.64 -24.93 29.30
N TYR A 466 -6.60 -24.17 28.97
CA TYR A 466 -6.68 -22.71 28.95
C TYR A 466 -7.74 -22.19 27.97
N LEU A 467 -7.74 -22.70 26.73
CA LEU A 467 -8.67 -22.28 25.67
C LEU A 467 -10.14 -22.68 25.93
N GLU A 468 -10.39 -23.62 26.86
CA GLU A 468 -11.74 -23.97 27.32
C GLU A 468 -12.38 -22.83 28.13
N TYR A 469 -11.58 -22.11 28.93
CA TYR A 469 -12.07 -21.08 29.86
C TYR A 469 -11.73 -19.66 29.43
N THR A 470 -10.67 -19.46 28.66
CA THR A 470 -10.13 -18.14 28.30
C THR A 470 -10.02 -17.97 26.78
N VAL A 471 -10.19 -16.74 26.30
CA VAL A 471 -10.02 -16.37 24.88
C VAL A 471 -8.93 -15.30 24.83
N PRO A 472 -7.67 -15.65 24.50
CA PRO A 472 -6.59 -14.70 24.37
C PRO A 472 -6.79 -13.83 23.12
N ASP A 473 -6.13 -12.68 23.09
CA ASP A 473 -6.10 -11.78 21.94
C ASP A 473 -5.13 -12.28 20.84
N LEU A 474 -4.17 -13.15 21.20
CA LEU A 474 -3.22 -13.79 20.28
C LEU A 474 -2.74 -15.13 20.85
N ILE A 475 -2.54 -16.11 19.97
CA ILE A 475 -1.81 -17.35 20.30
C ILE A 475 -0.47 -17.34 19.57
N VAL A 476 0.61 -17.53 20.31
CA VAL A 476 1.95 -17.79 19.78
C VAL A 476 2.29 -19.25 20.05
N LEU A 477 2.43 -20.06 18.99
CA LEU A 477 2.38 -21.52 19.07
C LEU A 477 3.58 -22.18 18.40
N SER A 478 4.34 -22.97 19.14
CA SER A 478 5.42 -23.80 18.59
C SER A 478 4.87 -24.81 17.57
N ASP A 479 5.52 -24.97 16.41
CA ASP A 479 5.10 -25.93 15.38
C ASP A 479 5.32 -27.40 15.79
N GLU A 480 6.29 -27.62 16.69
CA GLU A 480 6.60 -28.89 17.34
C GLU A 480 6.38 -28.80 18.85
N LEU A 481 5.65 -29.77 19.41
CA LEU A 481 5.36 -29.91 20.85
C LEU A 481 5.52 -31.39 21.24
N HIS A 482 6.58 -31.77 21.95
CA HIS A 482 6.88 -33.13 22.49
C HIS A 482 6.02 -34.29 21.92
N GLY A 483 6.21 -34.63 20.65
CA GLY A 483 5.58 -35.77 19.98
C GLY A 483 4.28 -35.50 19.22
N ASN A 484 3.72 -34.30 19.35
CA ASN A 484 2.56 -33.80 18.61
C ASN A 484 2.94 -32.56 17.79
N SER A 485 2.18 -32.28 16.74
CA SER A 485 2.37 -31.04 15.98
C SER A 485 1.50 -29.94 16.58
N GLY A 486 2.07 -28.75 16.83
CA GLY A 486 1.27 -27.59 17.23
C GLY A 486 0.16 -27.25 16.24
N LEU A 487 0.31 -27.66 14.97
CA LEU A 487 -0.73 -27.55 13.94
C LEU A 487 -2.05 -28.24 14.34
N GLU A 488 -2.03 -29.27 15.18
CA GLU A 488 -3.24 -29.89 15.70
C GLU A 488 -3.99 -28.96 16.66
N ILE A 489 -3.29 -28.24 17.54
CA ILE A 489 -3.89 -27.24 18.44
C ILE A 489 -4.48 -26.10 17.60
N MET A 490 -3.75 -25.67 16.57
CA MET A 490 -4.25 -24.65 15.64
C MET A 490 -5.57 -25.11 14.99
N GLN A 491 -5.63 -26.34 14.49
CA GLN A 491 -6.84 -26.88 13.86
C GLN A 491 -8.01 -26.96 14.86
N HIS A 492 -7.78 -27.48 16.08
CA HIS A 492 -8.80 -27.50 17.13
C HIS A 492 -9.29 -26.10 17.50
N THR A 493 -8.40 -25.11 17.51
CA THR A 493 -8.73 -23.71 17.80
C THR A 493 -9.63 -23.13 16.70
N ARG A 494 -9.36 -23.46 15.43
CA ARG A 494 -10.16 -23.05 14.26
C ARG A 494 -11.52 -23.72 14.16
N ASP A 495 -11.62 -24.99 14.58
CA ASP A 495 -12.87 -25.75 14.52
C ASP A 495 -13.86 -25.33 15.63
N ASN A 496 -13.37 -24.72 16.71
CA ASN A 496 -14.19 -24.30 17.84
C ASN A 496 -14.78 -22.89 17.64
N PRO A 497 -16.12 -22.71 17.65
CA PRO A 497 -16.77 -21.42 17.40
C PRO A 497 -16.35 -20.26 18.33
N ARG A 498 -15.90 -20.57 19.55
CA ARG A 498 -15.46 -19.57 20.53
C ARG A 498 -14.06 -19.07 20.25
N THR A 499 -13.19 -19.91 19.69
CA THR A 499 -11.76 -19.65 19.54
C THR A 499 -11.34 -19.48 18.08
N LYS A 500 -12.20 -19.78 17.11
CA LYS A 500 -11.87 -19.76 15.67
C LYS A 500 -11.34 -18.42 15.16
N GLY A 501 -11.77 -17.32 15.78
CA GLY A 501 -11.38 -15.96 15.43
C GLY A 501 -10.10 -15.49 16.13
N ILE A 502 -9.54 -16.29 17.04
CA ILE A 502 -8.30 -15.94 17.71
C ILE A 502 -7.18 -15.99 16.68
N PRO A 503 -6.37 -14.93 16.58
CA PRO A 503 -5.30 -14.92 15.62
C PRO A 503 -4.08 -15.75 16.12
N ILE A 504 -3.43 -16.50 15.23
CA ILE A 504 -2.41 -17.51 15.58
C ILE A 504 -1.09 -17.27 14.83
N ILE A 505 -0.01 -17.08 15.57
CA ILE A 505 1.36 -17.02 15.04
C ILE A 505 2.07 -18.34 15.34
N ILE A 506 2.67 -18.96 14.32
CA ILE A 506 3.47 -20.18 14.48
C ILE A 506 4.93 -19.81 14.75
N LEU A 507 5.51 -20.36 15.82
CA LEU A 507 6.94 -20.30 16.13
C LEU A 507 7.63 -21.59 15.69
N SER A 508 8.69 -21.49 14.90
CA SER A 508 9.43 -22.65 14.41
C SER A 508 10.93 -22.50 14.63
N GLU A 509 11.60 -23.60 14.93
CA GLU A 509 13.08 -23.67 14.93
C GLU A 509 13.64 -23.87 13.52
N LYS A 510 12.83 -24.41 12.61
CA LYS A 510 13.24 -24.82 11.27
C LYS A 510 12.84 -23.77 10.24
N ASN A 511 13.76 -23.43 9.34
CA ASN A 511 13.51 -22.54 8.21
C ASN A 511 13.70 -23.24 6.86
N ASP A 512 13.67 -24.57 6.84
CA ASP A 512 13.74 -25.32 5.59
C ASP A 512 12.41 -25.24 4.85
N ARG A 513 12.50 -25.33 3.52
CA ARG A 513 11.36 -25.18 2.62
C ARG A 513 10.25 -26.19 2.91
N GLU A 514 10.57 -27.42 3.30
CA GLU A 514 9.56 -28.46 3.52
C GLU A 514 8.72 -28.15 4.75
N ASN A 515 9.36 -27.77 5.86
CA ASN A 515 8.65 -27.38 7.08
C ASN A 515 7.79 -26.13 6.89
N VAL A 516 8.33 -25.12 6.21
CA VAL A 516 7.60 -23.88 5.90
C VAL A 516 6.34 -24.17 5.09
N MET A 517 6.46 -24.99 4.04
CA MET A 517 5.31 -25.32 3.19
C MET A 517 4.26 -26.14 3.94
N ARG A 518 4.68 -27.03 4.84
CA ARG A 518 3.77 -27.76 5.72
C ARG A 518 2.94 -26.80 6.56
N ILE A 519 3.57 -25.78 7.16
CA ILE A 519 2.89 -24.82 8.04
C ILE A 519 1.98 -23.88 7.26
N LEU A 520 2.42 -23.36 6.12
CA LEU A 520 1.62 -22.43 5.29
C LEU A 520 0.28 -23.03 4.83
N LYS A 521 0.23 -24.35 4.58
CA LYS A 521 -1.02 -25.05 4.22
C LYS A 521 -2.11 -24.93 5.27
N HIS A 522 -1.75 -24.74 6.54
CA HIS A 522 -2.72 -24.55 7.62
C HIS A 522 -3.17 -23.09 7.77
N LYS A 523 -2.62 -22.16 6.97
CA LYS A 523 -2.99 -20.74 6.92
C LYS A 523 -2.94 -20.06 8.29
N PRO A 524 -1.76 -20.00 8.95
CA PRO A 524 -1.62 -19.23 10.17
C PRO A 524 -1.86 -17.73 9.92
N ASP A 525 -1.94 -16.93 10.98
CA ASP A 525 -2.00 -15.45 10.89
C ASP A 525 -0.63 -14.79 11.02
N GLY A 526 0.35 -15.45 11.66
CA GLY A 526 1.77 -15.14 11.46
C GLY A 526 2.69 -16.36 11.52
N TYR A 527 3.96 -16.15 11.22
CA TYR A 527 5.02 -17.13 11.43
C TYR A 527 6.31 -16.42 11.84
N LEU A 528 7.01 -16.98 12.81
CA LEU A 528 8.22 -16.44 13.39
C LEU A 528 9.23 -17.57 13.62
N LEU A 529 10.53 -17.25 13.50
CA LEU A 529 11.59 -18.20 13.86
C LEU A 529 12.01 -18.00 15.31
N LYS A 530 12.12 -19.08 16.10
CA LYS A 530 12.60 -18.98 17.49
C LYS A 530 14.02 -18.42 17.60
N SER A 531 14.81 -18.55 16.54
CA SER A 531 16.18 -18.04 16.45
C SER A 531 16.28 -16.53 16.15
N MET A 532 15.16 -15.82 15.99
CA MET A 532 15.20 -14.38 15.72
C MET A 532 15.71 -13.58 16.92
N PRO A 533 16.33 -12.41 16.68
CA PRO A 533 16.64 -11.47 17.74
C PRO A 533 15.38 -11.08 18.51
N LYS A 534 15.53 -10.82 19.82
CA LYS A 534 14.45 -10.38 20.71
C LYS A 534 13.67 -9.21 20.10
N GLU A 535 14.39 -8.20 19.63
CA GLU A 535 13.82 -6.96 19.10
C GLU A 535 12.90 -7.26 17.91
N SER A 536 13.33 -8.15 17.01
CA SER A 536 12.54 -8.55 15.84
C SER A 536 11.29 -9.36 16.21
N LEU A 537 11.36 -10.18 17.26
CA LEU A 537 10.20 -10.93 17.75
C LEU A 537 9.15 -9.98 18.36
N LEU A 538 9.59 -9.03 19.18
CA LEU A 538 8.72 -8.00 19.77
C LEU A 538 8.05 -7.14 18.68
N GLU A 539 8.85 -6.57 17.77
CA GLU A 539 8.34 -5.77 16.65
C GLU A 539 7.32 -6.53 15.79
N SER A 540 7.51 -7.85 15.63
CA SER A 540 6.58 -8.67 14.85
C SER A 540 5.23 -8.83 15.54
N ILE A 541 5.22 -9.01 16.87
CA ILE A 541 3.99 -9.11 17.67
C ILE A 541 3.29 -7.75 17.75
N ASP A 542 4.04 -6.65 17.92
CA ASP A 542 3.48 -5.29 17.93
C ASP A 542 2.81 -4.96 16.60
N ARG A 543 3.50 -5.26 15.48
CA ARG A 543 2.95 -5.05 14.13
C ARG A 543 1.71 -5.89 13.89
N PHE A 544 1.67 -7.10 14.45
CA PHE A 544 0.53 -7.99 14.33
C PHE A 544 -0.73 -7.39 14.96
N PHE A 545 -0.60 -6.83 16.17
CA PHE A 545 -1.70 -6.12 16.82
C PHE A 545 -2.05 -4.81 16.12
N ALA A 546 -1.08 -4.09 15.56
CA ALA A 546 -1.35 -2.89 14.76
C ALA A 546 -2.13 -3.21 13.47
N GLY A 547 -1.82 -4.31 12.79
CA GLY A 547 -2.45 -4.72 11.53
C GLY A 547 -3.82 -5.38 11.68
N SER A 548 -4.08 -6.11 12.78
CA SER A 548 -5.39 -6.73 13.04
C SER A 548 -6.50 -5.71 13.30
N ILE A 549 -6.16 -4.50 13.75
CA ILE A 549 -7.10 -3.37 13.94
C ILE A 549 -7.57 -2.78 12.60
N LEU A 550 -6.81 -2.96 11.51
CA LEU A 550 -7.18 -2.49 10.18
C LEU A 550 -8.18 -3.41 9.45
N LYS A 551 -8.44 -4.62 9.99
CA LYS A 551 -9.34 -5.62 9.37
C LYS A 551 -10.83 -5.37 9.58
N ASP A 552 -11.20 -4.53 10.55
CA ASP A 552 -12.61 -4.23 10.89
C ASP A 552 -13.15 -2.96 10.17
N HIS A 553 -12.61 -2.61 8.99
CA HIS A 553 -13.01 -1.44 8.20
C HIS A 553 -13.56 -1.80 6.82
#